data_AF-A0A9X6AG89-F1
#
_entry.id   AF-A0A9X6AG89-F1
#
_cell.length_a   1.000
_cell.length_b   1.000
_cell.length_c   1.000
_cell.angle_alpha   90.00
_cell.angle_beta   90.00
_cell.angle_gamma   90.00
#
_symmetry.space_group_name_H-M   'P 1'
#
loop_
_entity.id
_entity.type
_entity.pdbx_description
1 polymer ?
#
loop_
_entity_poly.entity_id
_entity_poly.type
_entity_poly.pdbx_seq_one_letter_code
_entity_poly.pdbx_strand_id
1 'polypeptide(L)'
;MGIFRDSLDKATANTLTRPLPKSPQTQMRFLVKSTKGTRAAAETLGITQRTVERYLKGQIKTPRPELAARLADEVRRRWQPRVR
;
A
#
# COMPACT_ATOMS: atom_id res chain seq x y z
N MET A 1 -21.00 7.32 10.15
CA MET A 1 -20.06 8.27 10.77
C MET A 1 -18.63 7.83 10.44
N GLY A 2 -17.85 8.65 9.72
CA GLY A 2 -16.46 8.33 9.35
C GLY A 2 -16.05 8.81 7.97
N ILE A 3 -15.94 10.12 7.82
CA ILE A 3 -15.64 10.90 6.62
C ILE A 3 -14.18 10.63 6.19
N PHE A 4 -13.97 9.90 5.09
CA PHE A 4 -12.70 9.88 4.34
C PHE A 4 -12.98 9.67 2.85
N ARG A 5 -13.87 10.51 2.30
CA ARG A 5 -13.83 10.87 0.89
C ARG A 5 -12.96 12.12 0.79
N ASP A 6 -12.31 12.30 -0.35
CA ASP A 6 -11.51 13.47 -0.75
C ASP A 6 -10.02 13.47 -0.36
N SER A 7 -9.19 12.93 -1.27
CA SER A 7 -7.73 13.15 -1.46
C SER A 7 -6.98 11.89 -1.99
N LEU A 8 -7.69 10.94 -2.62
CA LEU A 8 -7.09 9.71 -3.18
C LEU A 8 -6.94 9.72 -4.72
N ASP A 9 -7.25 10.83 -5.39
CA ASP A 9 -7.41 10.86 -6.85
C ASP A 9 -6.18 11.33 -7.67
N LYS A 10 -5.11 11.84 -7.05
CA LYS A 10 -4.03 12.51 -7.81
C LYS A 10 -2.78 11.68 -8.14
N ALA A 11 -2.85 10.34 -8.10
CA ALA A 11 -1.63 9.53 -8.26
C ALA A 11 -1.69 8.38 -9.29
N THR A 12 -2.73 8.30 -10.13
CA THR A 12 -2.87 7.15 -11.07
C THR A 12 -3.25 7.53 -12.49
N ALA A 13 -2.82 8.70 -12.94
CA ALA A 13 -2.92 9.08 -14.34
C ALA A 13 -1.69 9.91 -14.72
N ASN A 14 -0.52 9.28 -14.76
CA ASN A 14 0.58 9.64 -15.67
C ASN A 14 1.86 8.82 -15.45
N THR A 15 2.57 8.58 -16.56
CA THR A 15 4.03 8.40 -16.69
C THR A 15 4.70 7.05 -16.36
N LEU A 16 4.75 6.21 -17.40
CA LEU A 16 5.85 5.39 -17.96
C LEU A 16 7.17 5.07 -17.22
N THR A 17 7.61 5.74 -16.15
CA THR A 17 8.80 5.31 -15.36
C THR A 17 8.71 5.84 -13.93
N ARG A 18 7.93 5.21 -13.04
CA ARG A 18 7.88 5.62 -11.63
C ARG A 18 8.88 4.84 -10.78
N PRO A 19 9.66 5.50 -9.90
CA PRO A 19 10.45 4.80 -8.90
C PRO A 19 9.55 3.99 -7.96
N LEU A 20 10.02 2.84 -7.49
CA LEU A 20 9.30 2.05 -6.49
C LEU A 20 8.90 2.97 -5.32
N PRO A 21 7.64 2.93 -4.85
CA PRO A 21 7.23 3.75 -3.72
C PRO A 21 8.12 3.43 -2.51
N LYS A 22 8.87 4.43 -2.04
CA LYS A 22 9.89 4.26 -1.00
C LYS A 22 9.30 4.28 0.41
N SER A 23 8.19 5.00 0.61
CA SER A 23 7.58 5.13 1.94
C SER A 23 6.59 4.00 2.23
N PRO A 24 6.57 3.47 3.47
CA PRO A 24 5.62 2.43 3.89
C PRO A 24 4.16 2.81 3.64
N GLN A 25 3.82 4.08 3.84
CA GLN A 25 2.46 4.58 3.61
C GLN A 25 2.07 4.52 2.13
N THR A 26 2.97 4.92 1.22
CA THR A 26 2.69 4.89 -0.22
C THR A 26 2.64 3.46 -0.74
N GLN A 27 3.52 2.59 -0.24
CA GLN A 27 3.48 1.15 -0.50
C GLN A 27 2.15 0.53 -0.06
N MET A 28 1.67 0.88 1.14
CA MET A 28 0.37 0.41 1.65
C MET A 28 -0.80 0.90 0.78
N ARG A 29 -0.79 2.17 0.36
CA ARG A 29 -1.81 2.72 -0.56
C ARG A 29 -1.82 1.98 -1.90
N PHE A 30 -0.64 1.74 -2.47
CA PHE A 30 -0.51 0.99 -3.72
C PHE A 30 -1.06 -0.43 -3.56
N LEU A 31 -0.70 -1.10 -2.47
CA LEU A 31 -1.16 -2.45 -2.17
C LEU A 31 -2.69 -2.49 -2.10
N VAL A 32 -3.31 -1.63 -1.28
CA VAL A 32 -4.78 -1.53 -1.13
C VAL A 32 -5.47 -1.28 -2.47
N LYS A 33 -4.88 -0.44 -3.32
CA LYS A 33 -5.39 -0.19 -4.67
C LYS A 33 -5.30 -1.43 -5.56
N SER A 34 -4.18 -2.13 -5.51
CA SER A 34 -3.93 -3.34 -6.32
C SER A 34 -4.77 -4.55 -5.87
N THR A 35 -5.05 -4.68 -4.57
CA THR A 35 -5.88 -5.73 -3.98
C THR A 35 -7.36 -5.36 -3.91
N LYS A 36 -7.72 -4.14 -4.37
CA LYS A 36 -9.09 -3.58 -4.36
C LYS A 36 -9.73 -3.54 -2.96
N GLY A 37 -8.94 -3.43 -1.89
CA GLY A 37 -9.47 -3.36 -0.54
C GLY A 37 -8.42 -3.48 0.57
N THR A 38 -8.73 -2.89 1.73
CA THR A 38 -7.90 -2.94 2.94
C THR A 38 -7.85 -4.33 3.57
N ARG A 39 -8.96 -5.07 3.51
CA ARG A 39 -9.04 -6.46 3.99
C ARG A 39 -8.12 -7.40 3.21
N ALA A 40 -8.20 -7.39 1.88
CA ALA A 40 -7.35 -8.20 1.02
C ALA A 40 -5.86 -7.85 1.16
N ALA A 41 -5.53 -6.57 1.32
CA ALA A 41 -4.16 -6.13 1.62
C ALA A 41 -3.68 -6.65 2.99
N ALA A 42 -4.54 -6.63 3.99
CA ALA A 42 -4.25 -7.12 5.34
C ALA A 42 -4.00 -8.64 5.36
N GLU A 43 -4.85 -9.40 4.67
CA GLU A 43 -4.72 -10.86 4.49
C GLU A 43 -3.40 -11.21 3.78
N THR A 44 -3.05 -10.47 2.72
CA THR A 44 -1.78 -10.65 2.01
C THR A 44 -0.56 -10.44 2.91
N LEU A 45 -0.60 -9.41 3.75
CA LEU A 45 0.53 -9.05 4.63
C LEU A 45 0.55 -9.85 5.95
N GLY A 46 -0.51 -10.62 6.24
CA GLY A 46 -0.67 -11.31 7.52
C GLY A 46 -0.84 -10.36 8.71
N ILE A 47 -1.50 -9.21 8.49
CA ILE A 47 -1.77 -8.20 9.53
C ILE A 47 -3.27 -7.93 9.65
N THR A 48 -3.66 -7.16 10.66
CA THR A 48 -5.07 -6.75 10.82
C THR A 48 -5.45 -5.61 9.89
N GLN A 49 -6.70 -5.59 9.41
CA GLN A 49 -7.24 -4.48 8.61
C GLN A 49 -7.08 -3.12 9.30
N ARG A 50 -7.27 -3.07 10.62
CA ARG A 50 -7.08 -1.83 11.40
C ARG A 50 -5.63 -1.34 11.33
N THR A 51 -4.66 -2.25 11.27
CA THR A 51 -3.24 -1.88 11.10
C THR A 51 -3.01 -1.22 9.74
N VAL A 52 -3.60 -1.76 8.67
CA VAL A 52 -3.58 -1.15 7.33
C VAL A 52 -4.16 0.26 7.38
N GLU A 53 -5.33 0.45 7.98
CA GLU A 53 -5.98 1.76 8.09
C GLU A 53 -5.16 2.77 8.90
N ARG A 54 -4.46 2.32 9.95
CA ARG A 54 -3.56 3.18 10.73
C ARG A 54 -2.37 3.67 9.90
N TYR A 55 -1.80 2.83 9.03
CA TYR A 55 -0.78 3.29 8.07
C TYR A 55 -1.35 4.29 7.07
N LEU A 56 -2.54 4.01 6.52
CA LEU A 56 -3.19 4.92 5.57
C LEU A 56 -3.44 6.30 6.19
N LYS A 57 -3.91 6.34 7.44
CA LYS A 57 -4.13 7.56 8.24
C LYS A 57 -2.84 8.21 8.75
N GLY A 58 -1.67 7.62 8.51
CA GLY A 58 -0.38 8.16 8.97
C GLY A 58 -0.15 8.07 10.49
N GLN A 59 -0.96 7.28 11.20
CA GLN A 59 -0.81 7.03 12.63
C GLN A 59 0.37 6.11 12.95
N ILE A 60 0.82 5.33 11.97
CA ILE A 60 2.07 4.57 12.01
C ILE A 60 2.92 5.04 10.85
N LYS A 61 4.12 5.53 11.17
CA LYS A 61 5.10 5.98 10.17
C LYS A 61 6.18 4.93 9.92
N THR A 62 6.52 4.17 10.96
CA THR A 62 7.64 3.22 10.94
C THR A 62 7.12 1.80 11.13
N PRO A 63 7.06 0.98 10.07
CA PRO A 63 6.79 -0.43 10.20
C PRO A 63 7.94 -1.16 10.89
N ARG A 64 7.60 -2.27 11.56
CA ARG A 64 8.61 -3.25 11.97
C ARG A 64 9.38 -3.69 10.73
N PRO A 65 10.70 -3.92 10.82
CA PRO A 65 11.54 -4.24 9.65
C PRO A 65 11.02 -5.46 8.87
N GLU A 66 10.49 -6.45 9.57
CA GLU A 66 9.86 -7.63 8.96
C GLU A 66 8.62 -7.29 8.12
N LEU A 67 7.73 -6.43 8.63
CA LEU A 67 6.56 -5.98 7.89
C LEU A 67 6.97 -5.09 6.71
N ALA A 68 8.01 -4.26 6.89
CA ALA A 68 8.55 -3.42 5.83
C ALA A 68 9.06 -4.27 4.65
N ALA A 69 9.78 -5.34 4.94
CA ALA A 69 10.28 -6.28 3.93
C ALA A 69 9.12 -6.94 3.18
N ARG A 70 8.15 -7.54 3.89
CA ARG A 70 6.97 -8.17 3.27
C ARG A 70 6.19 -7.19 2.40
N LEU A 71 6.00 -5.97 2.88
CA LEU A 71 5.30 -4.92 2.14
C LEU A 71 6.06 -4.54 0.86
N ALA A 72 7.37 -4.38 0.95
CA ALA A 72 8.21 -4.07 -0.22
C ALA A 72 8.18 -5.20 -1.25
N ASP A 73 8.24 -6.46 -0.81
CA ASP A 73 8.17 -7.63 -1.70
C ASP A 73 6.82 -7.72 -2.43
N GLU A 74 5.72 -7.57 -1.70
CA GLU A 74 4.37 -7.60 -2.24
C GLU A 74 4.08 -6.44 -3.20
N VAL A 75 4.65 -5.27 -2.92
CA VAL A 75 4.62 -4.13 -3.85
C VAL A 75 5.45 -4.43 -5.08
N ARG A 76 6.68 -4.96 -4.93
CA ARG A 76 7.57 -5.28 -6.05
C ARG A 76 6.96 -6.33 -6.98
N ARG A 77 6.34 -7.38 -6.43
CA ARG A 77 5.61 -8.42 -7.17
C ARG A 77 4.48 -7.86 -8.03
N ARG A 78 3.74 -6.86 -7.53
CA ARG A 78 2.62 -6.24 -8.26
C ARG A 78 3.03 -5.05 -9.13
N TRP A 79 4.15 -4.39 -8.79
CA TRP A 79 4.70 -3.26 -9.52
C TRP A 79 5.36 -3.68 -10.84
N GLN A 80 5.86 -4.91 -10.93
CA GLN A 80 6.34 -5.46 -12.20
C GLN A 80 5.18 -6.15 -12.92
N PRO A 81 4.50 -5.49 -13.89
CA PRO A 81 3.76 -6.24 -14.86
C PRO A 81 4.79 -6.96 -15.74
N ARG A 82 4.78 -8.29 -15.72
CA ARG A 82 5.41 -9.18 -16.71
C ARG A 82 6.91 -9.49 -16.51
N VAL A 83 7.24 -10.24 -15.47
CA VAL A 83 8.26 -11.29 -15.63
C VAL A 83 7.55 -12.63 -15.53
N ARG A 84 7.12 -13.13 -16.69
CA ARG A 84 6.88 -14.54 -16.97
C ARG A 84 7.90 -14.92 -18.01
#